data_AF-A0A126P3V8-F1
#
_entry.id   AF-A0A126P3V8-F1
#
_cell.length_a   1.000
_cell.length_b   1.000
_cell.length_c   1.000
_cell.angle_alpha   90.00
_cell.angle_beta   90.00
_cell.angle_gamma   90.00
#
_symmetry.space_group_name_H-M   'P 1'
#
loop_
_entity.id
_entity.type
_entity.pdbx_description
1 polymer ?
#
loop_
_entity_poly.entity_id
_entity_poly.type
_entity_poly.pdbx_seq_one_letter_code
_entity_poly.pdbx_strand_id
1 'polypeptide(L)'
;MDETDEDCNCPDVEIPAGAIYGEFQIVNKKGLHARATAKFVQCASGFDADVTVTRCGETVGATSIMGILTLGAGIGSTITVVAKGREAEAALKALEALVVDRFGEGE
;
A
#
# COMPACT_ATOMS: atom_id res chain seq x y z
N MET A 1 -22.54 -9.53 -17.22
CA MET A 1 -21.55 -10.31 -16.46
C MET A 1 -20.77 -9.26 -15.70
N ASP A 2 -21.31 -8.92 -14.52
CA ASP A 2 -20.72 -7.95 -13.60
C ASP A 2 -20.11 -8.81 -12.50
N GLU A 3 -18.88 -9.26 -12.73
CA GLU A 3 -18.09 -10.01 -11.75
C GLU A 3 -17.24 -8.99 -10.97
N THR A 4 -17.89 -8.18 -10.14
CA THR A 4 -17.21 -7.35 -9.14
C THR A 4 -17.52 -7.89 -7.76
N ASP A 5 -17.08 -9.12 -7.49
CA ASP A 5 -17.03 -9.64 -6.12
C ASP A 5 -16.10 -10.85 -6.09
N GLU A 6 -14.80 -10.63 -6.35
CA GLU A 6 -13.81 -11.58 -5.84
C GLU A 6 -13.39 -11.07 -4.48
N ASP A 7 -14.22 -11.45 -3.51
CA ASP A 7 -13.95 -11.59 -2.08
C ASP A 7 -12.44 -11.71 -1.83
N CYS A 8 -11.79 -10.57 -1.61
CA CYS A 8 -10.41 -10.56 -1.13
C CYS A 8 -10.47 -11.01 0.33
N ASN A 9 -10.63 -12.31 0.53
CA ASN A 9 -10.34 -13.00 1.77
C ASN A 9 -8.82 -12.93 1.98
N CYS A 10 -8.34 -11.72 2.28
CA CYS A 10 -6.96 -11.45 2.58
C CYS A 10 -6.60 -12.31 3.79
N PRO A 11 -5.63 -13.23 3.67
CA PRO A 11 -5.18 -14.00 4.82
C PRO A 11 -4.66 -13.05 5.91
N ASP A 12 -4.69 -13.53 7.16
CA ASP A 12 -4.15 -12.82 8.32
C ASP A 12 -2.73 -12.33 8.00
N VAL A 13 -2.56 -11.01 7.91
CA VAL A 13 -1.26 -10.44 7.60
C VAL A 13 -0.39 -10.58 8.84
N GLU A 14 0.79 -11.17 8.70
CA GLU A 14 1.70 -11.35 9.84
C GLU A 14 2.32 -10.00 10.23
N ILE A 15 1.82 -9.42 11.33
CA ILE A 15 2.37 -8.17 11.89
C ILE A 15 3.50 -8.50 12.87
N PRO A 16 4.76 -8.15 12.57
CA PRO A 16 5.85 -8.40 13.50
C PRO A 16 5.72 -7.56 14.77
N ALA A 17 6.22 -8.09 15.90
CA ALA A 17 6.18 -7.38 17.18
C ALA A 17 6.86 -6.00 17.10
N GLY A 18 6.14 -4.97 17.54
CA GLY A 18 6.60 -3.57 17.50
C GLY A 18 6.44 -2.89 16.14
N ALA A 19 5.76 -3.53 15.18
CA ALA A 19 5.28 -2.87 13.97
C ALA A 19 3.85 -2.34 14.17
N ILE A 20 3.50 -1.37 13.35
CA ILE A 20 2.14 -0.89 13.19
C ILE A 20 1.66 -1.22 11.78
N TYR A 21 0.35 -1.27 11.58
CA TYR A 21 -0.22 -1.50 10.27
C TYR A 21 -1.45 -0.63 10.05
N GLY A 22 -1.78 -0.43 8.78
CA GLY A 22 -2.98 0.27 8.34
C GLY A 22 -3.48 -0.34 7.04
N GLU A 23 -4.80 -0.40 6.90
CA GLU A 23 -5.45 -0.87 5.68
C GLU A 23 -5.92 0.33 4.86
N PHE A 24 -5.50 0.38 3.60
CA PHE A 24 -5.81 1.49 2.71
C PHE A 24 -6.50 1.00 1.45
N GLN A 25 -7.65 1.58 1.15
CA GLN A 25 -8.36 1.31 -0.08
C GLN A 25 -7.84 2.21 -1.20
N ILE A 26 -7.44 1.60 -2.31
CA ILE A 26 -6.95 2.29 -3.49
C ILE A 26 -8.14 2.94 -4.21
N VAL A 27 -8.23 4.26 -4.14
CA VAL A 27 -9.37 5.04 -4.66
C VAL A 27 -9.10 5.75 -5.99
N ASN A 28 -7.85 5.73 -6.48
CA ASN A 28 -7.50 6.35 -7.76
C ASN A 28 -7.86 5.43 -8.94
N LYS A 29 -8.31 6.00 -10.06
CA LYS A 29 -8.84 5.26 -11.21
C LYS A 29 -7.89 4.22 -11.81
N LYS A 30 -6.58 4.46 -11.73
CA LYS A 30 -5.55 3.61 -12.34
C LYS A 30 -4.87 2.65 -11.36
N GLY A 31 -5.23 2.71 -10.08
CA GLY A 31 -4.57 1.93 -9.03
C GLY A 31 -3.08 2.24 -8.85
N LEU A 32 -2.33 1.28 -8.31
CA LEU A 32 -0.87 1.33 -8.14
C LEU A 32 -0.11 1.11 -9.46
N HIS A 33 -0.34 2.01 -10.42
CA HIS A 33 0.41 2.10 -11.66
C HIS A 33 1.75 2.82 -11.45
N ALA A 34 2.63 2.83 -12.47
CA ALA A 34 4.01 3.33 -12.38
C ALA A 34 4.20 4.68 -11.68
N ARG A 35 3.34 5.69 -11.89
CA ARG A 35 3.48 7.00 -11.23
C ARG A 35 3.04 6.96 -9.76
N ALA A 36 1.90 6.34 -9.47
CA ALA A 36 1.42 6.13 -8.10
C ALA A 36 2.44 5.32 -7.29
N THR A 37 2.96 4.23 -7.87
CA THR A 37 4.00 3.40 -7.26
C THR A 37 5.27 4.18 -6.98
N ALA A 38 5.75 5.00 -7.92
CA ALA A 38 6.94 5.83 -7.70
C ALA A 38 6.74 6.80 -6.52
N LYS A 39 5.57 7.45 -6.42
CA LYS A 39 5.24 8.33 -5.29
C LYS A 39 5.15 7.57 -3.97
N PHE A 40 4.51 6.40 -3.99
CA PHE A 40 4.39 5.54 -2.81
C PHE A 40 5.77 5.10 -2.29
N VAL A 41 6.61 4.60 -3.20
CA VAL A 41 7.98 4.18 -2.89
C VAL A 41 8.82 5.35 -2.39
N GLN A 42 8.72 6.51 -3.03
CA GLN A 42 9.44 7.71 -2.61
C GLN A 42 9.01 8.18 -1.22
N CYS A 43 7.70 8.12 -0.93
CA CYS A 43 7.15 8.44 0.38
C CYS A 43 7.67 7.45 1.43
N ALA A 44 7.53 6.15 1.20
CA ALA A 44 7.98 5.11 2.13
C ALA A 44 9.49 5.15 2.37
N SER A 45 10.29 5.37 1.32
CA SER A 45 11.74 5.48 1.41
C SER A 45 12.23 6.77 2.09
N GLY A 46 11.35 7.73 2.35
CA GLY A 46 11.69 8.99 3.03
C GLY A 46 11.77 8.89 4.55
N PHE A 47 11.39 7.75 5.13
CA PHE A 47 11.33 7.53 6.58
C PHE A 47 12.30 6.42 7.01
N ASP A 48 12.85 6.54 8.22
CA ASP A 48 13.60 5.48 8.91
C ASP A 48 12.64 4.42 9.47
N ALA A 49 11.98 3.71 8.55
CA ALA A 49 11.07 2.61 8.84
C ALA A 49 11.12 1.56 7.73
N ASP A 50 11.08 0.29 8.13
CA ASP A 50 10.85 -0.83 7.24
C ASP A 50 9.36 -0.90 6.94
N VAL A 51 8.98 -0.70 5.68
CA VAL A 51 7.58 -0.67 5.25
C VAL A 51 7.34 -1.77 4.24
N THR A 52 6.34 -2.61 4.49
CA THR A 52 5.88 -3.67 3.59
C THR A 52 4.42 -3.46 3.24
N VAL A 53 4.03 -3.97 2.08
CA VAL A 53 2.67 -3.91 1.56
C VAL A 53 2.22 -5.32 1.24
N THR A 54 1.07 -5.70 1.77
CA THR A 54 0.45 -7.00 1.57
C THR A 54 -0.89 -6.84 0.86
N ARG A 55 -1.14 -7.69 -0.13
CA ARG A 55 -2.42 -7.82 -0.82
C ARG A 55 -2.62 -9.27 -1.27
N CYS A 56 -3.80 -9.84 -1.03
CA CYS A 56 -4.12 -11.21 -1.44
C CYS A 56 -3.06 -12.27 -1.01
N GLY A 57 -2.43 -12.08 0.15
CA GLY A 57 -1.38 -12.96 0.66
C GLY A 57 0.01 -12.76 0.06
N GLU A 58 0.16 -11.88 -0.93
CA GLU A 58 1.47 -11.47 -1.45
C GLU A 58 1.97 -10.25 -0.70
N THR A 59 3.19 -10.34 -0.15
CA THR A 59 3.84 -9.26 0.60
C THR A 59 5.09 -8.81 -0.12
N VAL A 60 5.20 -7.50 -0.36
CA VAL A 60 6.35 -6.88 -1.03
C VAL A 60 6.86 -5.69 -0.22
N GLY A 61 8.12 -5.32 -0.40
CA GLY A 61 8.66 -4.10 0.22
C GLY A 61 8.07 -2.85 -0.42
N ALA A 62 7.65 -1.88 0.39
CA ALA A 62 7.14 -0.59 -0.06
C ALA A 62 8.18 0.22 -0.84
N THR A 63 9.46 -0.09 -0.68
CA THR A 63 10.58 0.54 -1.41
C THR A 63 10.85 -0.12 -2.78
N SER A 64 10.22 -1.26 -3.07
CA SER A 64 10.41 -2.01 -4.31
C SER A 64 9.36 -1.65 -5.35
N ILE A 65 9.68 -0.72 -6.24
CA ILE A 65 8.80 -0.30 -7.37
C ILE A 65 8.27 -1.52 -8.14
N MET A 66 9.16 -2.47 -8.48
CA MET A 66 8.77 -3.67 -9.23
C MET A 66 7.78 -4.54 -8.45
N GLY A 67 7.99 -4.76 -7.15
CA GLY A 67 7.10 -5.57 -6.33
C GLY A 67 5.70 -4.95 -6.20
N ILE A 68 5.63 -3.63 -6.01
CA ILE A 68 4.36 -2.92 -5.94
C ILE A 68 3.62 -2.93 -7.28
N LEU A 69 4.34 -2.83 -8.40
CA LEU A 69 3.75 -2.99 -9.73
C LEU A 69 3.20 -4.41 -9.95
N THR A 70 3.89 -5.42 -9.45
CA THR A 70 3.46 -6.83 -9.53
C THR A 70 2.23 -7.11 -8.67
N LEU A 71 2.12 -6.50 -7.48
CA LEU A 71 0.94 -6.63 -6.62
C LEU A 71 -0.37 -6.23 -7.33
N GLY A 72 -0.31 -5.35 -8.34
CA GLY A 72 -1.44 -5.04 -9.20
C GLY A 72 -2.68 -4.51 -8.46
N ALA A 73 -2.49 -3.67 -7.44
CA ALA A 73 -3.62 -3.12 -6.68
C ALA A 73 -4.39 -2.09 -7.51
N GLY A 74 -5.52 -2.52 -8.07
CA GLY A 74 -6.43 -1.69 -8.85
C GLY A 74 -7.34 -0.81 -7.98
N ILE A 75 -8.14 0.04 -8.63
CA ILE A 75 -9.20 0.79 -7.95
C ILE A 75 -10.13 -0.16 -7.18
N GLY A 76 -10.49 0.21 -5.95
CA GLY A 76 -11.32 -0.60 -5.06
C GLY A 76 -10.57 -1.73 -4.34
N SER A 77 -9.30 -1.98 -4.66
CA SER A 77 -8.49 -2.95 -3.91
C SER A 77 -8.08 -2.37 -2.56
N THR A 78 -8.13 -3.19 -1.52
CA THR A 78 -7.55 -2.88 -0.21
C THR A 78 -6.15 -3.46 -0.13
N ILE A 79 -5.19 -2.65 0.32
CA ILE A 79 -3.84 -3.09 0.65
C ILE A 79 -3.62 -2.92 2.14
N THR A 80 -2.84 -3.83 2.73
CA THR A 80 -2.41 -3.70 4.12
C THR A 80 -0.96 -3.27 4.13
N VAL A 81 -0.68 -2.13 4.75
CA VAL A 81 0.67 -1.58 4.87
C VAL A 81 1.13 -1.79 6.29
N VAL A 82 2.31 -2.40 6.44
CA VAL A 82 2.93 -2.64 7.74
C VAL A 82 4.20 -1.81 7.79
N ALA A 83 4.39 -1.06 8.86
CA ALA A 83 5.54 -0.22 9.08
C ALA A 83 6.19 -0.55 10.43
N LYS A 84 7.52 -0.68 10.42
CA LYS A 84 8.31 -0.99 11.62
C LYS A 84 9.55 -0.12 11.68
N GLY A 85 9.76 0.55 12.80
CA GLY A 85 10.90 1.44 12.97
C GLY A 85 10.55 2.65 13.82
N ARG A 86 11.48 3.60 13.89
CA ARG A 86 11.28 4.82 14.69
C ARG A 86 10.24 5.74 14.06
N GLU A 87 10.19 5.76 12.73
CA GLU A 87 9.28 6.62 11.97
C GLU A 87 8.11 5.85 11.37
N ALA A 88 7.81 4.66 11.89
CA ALA A 88 6.74 3.81 11.36
C ALA A 88 5.38 4.53 11.33
N GLU A 89 5.02 5.24 12.41
CA GLU A 89 3.76 6.01 12.51
C GLU A 89 3.71 7.17 11.51
N ALA A 90 4.81 7.89 11.34
CA ALA A 90 4.91 8.96 10.38
C ALA A 90 4.82 8.44 8.93
N ALA A 91 5.50 7.32 8.64
CA ALA A 91 5.46 6.66 7.34
C ALA A 91 4.03 6.19 7.00
N LEU A 92 3.38 5.49 7.93
CA LEU A 92 2.04 4.98 7.74
C LEU A 92 1.03 6.11 7.48
N LYS A 93 1.09 7.18 8.28
CA LYS A 93 0.23 8.35 8.13
C LYS A 93 0.47 9.11 6.82
N ALA A 94 1.73 9.21 6.38
CA ALA A 94 2.06 9.82 5.11
C ALA A 94 1.54 9.00 3.92
N LEU A 95 1.64 7.67 4.00
CA LEU A 95 1.10 6.75 3.00
C LEU A 95 -0.44 6.79 2.97
N GLU A 96 -1.09 6.82 4.13
CA GLU A 96 -2.55 7.04 4.24
C GLU A 96 -2.97 8.32 3.51
N ALA A 97 -2.32 9.45 3.84
CA ALA A 97 -2.62 10.73 3.22
C ALA A 97 -2.40 10.70 1.70
N LEU A 98 -1.36 10.02 1.23
CA LEU A 98 -1.08 9.85 -0.19
C LEU A 98 -2.17 9.05 -0.90
N VAL A 99 -2.68 7.98 -0.28
CA VAL A 99 -3.78 7.17 -0.83
C VAL A 99 -5.09 7.98 -0.85
N VAL A 100 -5.40 8.70 0.22
CA VAL A 100 -6.58 9.58 0.34
C VAL A 100 -6.55 10.70 -0.71
N ASP A 101 -5.37 11.28 -0.95
CA ASP A 101 -5.12 12.28 -2.00
C ASP A 101 -5.08 11.66 -3.42
N ARG A 102 -5.39 10.36 -3.57
CA ARG A 102 -5.37 9.64 -4.85
C ARG A 102 -4.00 9.73 -5.53
N PHE A 103 -2.93 9.69 -4.76
CA PHE A 103 -1.56 9.89 -5.22
C PHE A 103 -1.34 11.24 -5.93
N GLY A 104 -2.13 12.27 -5.60
CA GLY A 104 -2.14 13.56 -6.28
C GLY A 104 -2.61 13.49 -7.73
N GLU A 105 -3.41 12.47 -8.07
CA GLU A 105 -4.09 12.35 -9.36
C GLU A 105 -5.54 12.85 -9.19
N GLY A 106 -5.77 14.11 -9.53
CA GLY A 106 -7.04 14.81 -9.36
C GLY A 106 -8.15 14.44 -10.35
N GLU A 107 -8.08 13.31 -11.05
CA GLU A 107 -8.99 12.96 -12.17
C GLU A 107 -9.43 11.50 -12.18
#